data_AF-A0A6A6NR75-F1
#
_entry.id   AF-A0A6A6NR75-F1
#
_cell.length_a   1.000
_cell.length_b   1.000
_cell.length_c   1.000
_cell.angle_alpha   90.00
_cell.angle_beta   90.00
_cell.angle_gamma   90.00
#
_symmetry.space_group_name_H-M   'P 1'
#
loop_
_entity.id
_entity.type
_entity.pdbx_description
1 polymer ?
#
loop_
_entity_poly.entity_id
_entity_poly.type
_entity_poly.pdbx_seq_one_letter_code
_entity_poly.pdbx_strand_id
1 'polypeptide(L)'
;MLELHIWGPAFGLPSFDPECIAAVAYCRRALPAGSWILIANHDPYPSPSKDFPAIHDTESNTWAGGYGAILRHLRSRQAQATGAIDLDADLSSKQRADRAAYTTHVRSRALPLIDLALYTSYQNYSQATSAAFTALLPWHANYTIPPQRRAAARRRTAHLSLSGWDIDEEEEQEMERRHRDAGAAGKEYNAALEKATATGQRPSLLPLGRNRGILAALRRPEHAVQFKLDVLVTDFVEALDELLAAEGKDYLLSEPGAGSYGKELPSSLDCIALGYFSLLLFPDFPQPVVGDIVRSRYPRVSSYAVRLRGELLGKGRLSVDDVLALNELPQDLNTIEGFRAERRMHLPWSPLPGRSMGVVLRNISLEFLACFPTILSSITPAPIIRSTTSDSSAMIVRLPPPAAARSINYLVASGVGTMLLMGGAVIYGMKYRDRGPRDLIFFAQRPSGFARFGEAGAMLAALGRQMGPDLRV
;
A
#
# COMPACT_ATOMS: atom_id res chain seq x y z
N MET A 1 -7.84 -29.83 -9.98
CA MET A 1 -8.31 -28.50 -10.45
C MET A 1 -7.41 -27.40 -9.89
N LEU A 2 -7.15 -26.34 -10.65
CA LEU A 2 -6.19 -25.30 -10.25
C LEU A 2 -6.87 -24.01 -9.80
N GLU A 3 -6.49 -23.53 -8.62
CA GLU A 3 -7.01 -22.28 -8.07
C GLU A 3 -5.87 -21.26 -8.05
N LEU A 4 -5.98 -20.22 -8.88
CA LEU A 4 -5.05 -19.11 -8.88
C LEU A 4 -5.58 -18.02 -7.94
N HIS A 5 -4.88 -17.80 -6.84
CA HIS A 5 -5.16 -16.71 -5.91
C HIS A 5 -4.34 -15.48 -6.29
N ILE A 6 -5.04 -14.38 -6.50
CA ILE A 6 -4.45 -13.07 -6.82
C ILE A 6 -4.99 -11.98 -5.89
N TRP A 7 -4.26 -10.88 -5.85
CA TRP A 7 -4.82 -9.61 -5.43
C TRP A 7 -5.97 -9.24 -6.40
N GLY A 8 -7.12 -8.84 -5.88
CA GLY A 8 -8.30 -8.59 -6.71
C GLY A 8 -8.21 -7.38 -7.65
N PRO A 9 -9.26 -7.16 -8.46
CA PRO A 9 -9.23 -6.24 -9.59
C PRO A 9 -9.08 -4.78 -9.17
N ALA A 10 -8.39 -4.01 -10.00
CA ALA A 10 -8.21 -2.57 -9.85
C ALA A 10 -7.91 -1.92 -11.21
N PHE A 11 -8.29 -0.65 -11.39
CA PHE A 11 -7.97 0.13 -12.60
C PHE A 11 -8.40 -0.50 -13.94
N GLY A 12 -9.45 -1.33 -13.93
CA GLY A 12 -9.87 -2.08 -15.13
C GLY A 12 -8.96 -3.25 -15.49
N LEU A 13 -8.04 -3.63 -14.60
CA LEU A 13 -7.12 -4.77 -14.70
C LEU A 13 -7.51 -5.87 -13.72
N PRO A 14 -7.06 -7.12 -13.94
CA PRO A 14 -7.36 -8.24 -13.03
C PRO A 14 -6.78 -8.05 -11.62
N SER A 15 -5.74 -7.24 -11.47
CA SER A 15 -5.03 -7.06 -10.21
C SER A 15 -4.31 -5.71 -10.17
N PHE A 16 -4.01 -5.18 -8.98
CA PHE A 16 -3.07 -4.06 -8.79
C PHE A 16 -1.60 -4.52 -8.72
N ASP A 17 -1.35 -5.83 -8.73
CA ASP A 17 -0.02 -6.42 -8.63
C ASP A 17 0.46 -6.93 -10.00
N PRO A 18 1.66 -6.53 -10.47
CA PRO A 18 2.11 -6.84 -11.83
C PRO A 18 2.36 -8.35 -12.02
N GLU A 19 2.86 -9.04 -10.99
CA GLU A 19 3.09 -10.47 -11.07
C GLU A 19 1.78 -11.26 -11.05
N CYS A 20 0.77 -10.78 -10.34
CA CYS A 20 -0.59 -11.34 -10.41
C CYS A 20 -1.18 -11.22 -11.82
N ILE A 21 -1.07 -10.05 -12.45
CA ILE A 21 -1.53 -9.86 -13.84
C ILE A 21 -0.76 -10.82 -14.78
N ALA A 22 0.56 -10.92 -14.61
CA ALA A 22 1.40 -11.81 -15.40
C ALA A 22 1.01 -13.29 -15.22
N ALA A 23 0.72 -13.72 -13.98
CA ALA A 23 0.28 -15.07 -13.69
C ALA A 23 -1.08 -15.40 -14.33
N VAL A 24 -2.02 -14.45 -14.31
CA VAL A 24 -3.32 -14.58 -14.99
C VAL A 24 -3.12 -14.71 -16.51
N ALA A 25 -2.29 -13.85 -17.10
CA ALA A 25 -1.99 -13.87 -18.53
C ALA A 25 -1.34 -15.21 -18.94
N TYR A 26 -0.40 -15.71 -18.14
CA TYR A 26 0.23 -17.01 -18.35
C TYR A 26 -0.78 -18.15 -18.26
N CYS A 27 -1.58 -18.20 -17.18
CA CYS A 27 -2.58 -19.27 -16.99
C CYS A 27 -3.63 -19.26 -18.10
N ARG A 28 -4.07 -18.08 -18.56
CA ARG A 28 -5.05 -17.96 -19.64
C ARG A 28 -4.57 -18.56 -20.96
N ARG A 29 -3.25 -18.51 -21.23
CA ARG A 29 -2.66 -19.06 -22.45
C ARG A 29 -2.18 -20.50 -22.29
N ALA A 30 -1.56 -20.84 -21.17
CA ALA A 30 -0.94 -22.14 -20.94
C ALA A 30 -1.94 -23.24 -20.56
N LEU A 31 -3.08 -22.86 -19.98
CA LEU A 31 -4.10 -23.80 -19.48
C LEU A 31 -5.36 -23.76 -20.35
N PRO A 32 -5.99 -24.93 -20.63
CA PRO A 32 -7.26 -24.97 -21.34
C PRO A 32 -8.38 -24.32 -20.52
N ALA A 33 -9.43 -23.87 -21.22
CA ALA A 33 -10.61 -23.31 -20.56
C ALA A 33 -11.27 -24.37 -19.66
N GLY A 34 -11.58 -24.02 -18.42
CA GLY A 34 -12.24 -24.90 -17.44
C GLY A 34 -11.30 -25.71 -16.54
N SER A 35 -9.99 -25.79 -16.80
CA SER A 35 -9.06 -26.51 -15.91
C SER A 35 -8.59 -25.68 -14.71
N TRP A 36 -8.90 -24.38 -14.69
CA TRP A 36 -8.44 -23.45 -13.68
C TRP A 36 -9.50 -22.39 -13.36
N ILE A 37 -9.43 -21.89 -12.13
CA ILE A 37 -10.29 -20.83 -11.61
C ILE A 37 -9.45 -19.71 -11.02
N LEU A 38 -9.99 -18.49 -11.04
CA LEU A 38 -9.34 -17.28 -10.54
C LEU A 38 -10.07 -16.79 -9.29
N ILE A 39 -9.36 -16.62 -8.18
CA ILE A 39 -9.93 -16.20 -6.90
C ILE A 39 -9.25 -14.90 -6.45
N ALA A 40 -10.04 -13.85 -6.25
CA ALA A 40 -9.58 -12.61 -5.63
C ALA A 40 -9.48 -12.81 -4.11
N ASN A 41 -8.27 -12.84 -3.56
CA ASN A 41 -8.03 -13.05 -2.14
C ASN A 41 -7.19 -11.88 -1.56
N HIS A 42 -7.41 -11.55 -0.29
CA HIS A 42 -6.69 -10.51 0.45
C HIS A 42 -5.77 -11.08 1.55
N ASP A 43 -5.90 -12.36 1.90
CA ASP A 43 -5.10 -13.01 2.94
C ASP A 43 -4.01 -13.88 2.33
N PRO A 44 -2.73 -13.48 2.44
CA PRO A 44 -1.61 -14.22 1.86
C PRO A 44 -1.09 -15.36 2.76
N TYR A 45 -1.61 -15.58 3.98
CA TYR A 45 -1.14 -16.61 4.91
C TYR A 45 -1.09 -18.03 4.33
N PRO A 46 -2.03 -18.47 3.47
CA PRO A 46 -1.96 -19.80 2.85
C PRO A 46 -0.78 -19.97 1.88
N SER A 47 -0.24 -18.86 1.34
CA SER A 47 0.85 -18.93 0.38
C SER A 47 2.21 -19.16 1.06
N PRO A 48 3.08 -20.03 0.51
CA PRO A 48 4.44 -20.23 1.03
C PRO A 48 5.27 -18.94 1.04
N SER A 49 5.04 -18.08 0.05
CA SER A 49 5.75 -16.82 -0.14
C SER A 49 5.18 -15.66 0.68
N LYS A 50 4.03 -15.86 1.36
CA LYS A 50 3.28 -14.82 2.09
C LYS A 50 2.96 -13.58 1.24
N ASP A 51 2.80 -13.78 -0.06
CA ASP A 51 2.35 -12.77 -1.02
C ASP A 51 1.64 -13.49 -2.18
N PHE A 52 0.82 -12.73 -2.91
CA PHE A 52 0.23 -13.17 -4.17
C PHE A 52 1.07 -12.66 -5.35
N PRO A 53 1.20 -13.43 -6.44
CA PRO A 53 0.33 -14.55 -6.84
C PRO A 53 0.66 -15.88 -6.15
N ALA A 54 -0.35 -16.71 -5.92
CA ALA A 54 -0.18 -18.08 -5.44
C ALA A 54 -1.14 -19.04 -6.15
N ILE A 55 -0.65 -20.20 -6.56
CA ILE A 55 -1.48 -21.26 -7.13
C ILE A 55 -1.65 -22.38 -6.11
N HIS A 56 -2.88 -22.85 -5.97
CA HIS A 56 -3.25 -24.02 -5.18
C HIS A 56 -3.69 -25.12 -6.14
N ASP A 57 -3.00 -26.25 -6.05
CA ASP A 57 -3.40 -27.46 -6.75
C ASP A 57 -4.25 -28.33 -5.82
N THR A 58 -5.54 -28.43 -6.11
CA THR A 58 -6.49 -29.16 -5.26
C THR A 58 -6.27 -30.67 -5.27
N GLU A 59 -5.61 -31.22 -6.29
CA GLU A 59 -5.37 -32.67 -6.40
C GLU A 59 -4.18 -33.10 -5.54
N SER A 60 -3.10 -32.34 -5.57
CA SER A 60 -1.89 -32.61 -4.77
C SER A 60 -1.88 -31.86 -3.43
N ASN A 61 -2.84 -30.97 -3.17
CA ASN A 61 -2.88 -30.06 -2.02
C ASN A 61 -1.57 -29.26 -1.87
N THR A 62 -0.94 -28.92 -2.99
CA THR A 62 0.34 -28.19 -3.02
C THR A 62 0.13 -26.72 -3.34
N TRP A 63 0.83 -25.87 -2.61
CA TRP A 63 0.86 -24.43 -2.86
C TRP A 63 2.19 -24.02 -3.50
N ALA A 64 2.13 -23.22 -4.56
CA ALA A 64 3.30 -22.54 -5.13
C ALA A 64 3.07 -21.02 -5.15
N GLY A 65 3.92 -20.28 -4.45
CA GLY A 65 3.84 -18.82 -4.31
C GLY A 65 4.90 -18.08 -5.13
N GLY A 66 4.50 -16.98 -5.75
CA GLY A 66 5.35 -16.16 -6.62
C GLY A 66 5.39 -16.66 -8.06
N TYR A 67 5.52 -15.73 -9.02
CA TYR A 67 5.38 -16.03 -10.44
C TYR A 67 6.33 -17.14 -10.93
N GLY A 68 7.61 -17.09 -10.53
CA GLY A 68 8.60 -18.09 -10.95
C GLY A 68 8.37 -19.49 -10.38
N ALA A 69 7.80 -19.61 -9.17
CA ALA A 69 7.44 -20.90 -8.59
C ALA A 69 6.19 -21.46 -9.28
N ILE A 70 5.21 -20.61 -9.57
CA ILE A 70 4.01 -20.97 -10.33
C ILE A 70 4.39 -21.53 -11.69
N LEU A 71 5.26 -20.86 -12.45
CA LEU A 71 5.73 -21.37 -13.74
C LEU A 71 6.38 -22.75 -13.64
N ARG A 72 7.26 -22.95 -12.66
CA ARG A 72 7.94 -24.25 -12.46
C ARG A 72 6.94 -25.35 -12.09
N HIS A 73 6.00 -25.06 -11.20
CA HIS A 73 4.96 -25.98 -10.78
C HIS A 73 4.00 -26.32 -11.93
N LEU A 74 3.62 -25.33 -12.74
CA LEU A 74 2.83 -25.54 -13.95
C LEU A 74 3.58 -26.45 -14.91
N ARG A 75 4.83 -26.14 -15.25
CA ARG A 75 5.64 -26.99 -16.15
C ARG A 75 5.81 -28.41 -15.64
N SER A 76 6.06 -28.61 -14.34
CA SER A 76 6.17 -29.96 -13.79
C SER A 76 4.89 -30.75 -13.97
N ARG A 77 3.73 -30.11 -13.75
CA ARG A 77 2.42 -30.75 -13.94
C ARG A 77 2.10 -31.00 -15.41
N GLN A 78 2.45 -30.05 -16.28
CA GLN A 78 2.24 -30.15 -17.71
C GLN A 78 3.06 -31.28 -18.34
N ALA A 79 4.27 -31.55 -17.84
CA ALA A 79 5.06 -32.70 -18.25
C ALA A 79 4.36 -34.05 -18.00
N GLN A 80 3.37 -34.07 -17.10
CA GLN A 80 2.60 -35.26 -16.72
C GLN A 80 1.21 -35.30 -17.39
N ALA A 81 0.72 -34.17 -17.93
CA ALA A 81 -0.64 -34.03 -18.46
C ALA A 81 -0.65 -33.80 -19.98
N THR A 82 -1.36 -34.65 -20.72
CA THR A 82 -1.50 -34.57 -22.18
C THR A 82 -2.40 -33.38 -22.58
N GLY A 83 -1.84 -32.36 -23.24
CA GLY A 83 -2.61 -31.25 -23.84
C GLY A 83 -2.39 -29.85 -23.26
N ALA A 84 -1.45 -29.67 -22.32
CA ALA A 84 -1.09 -28.35 -21.83
C ALA A 84 0.09 -27.75 -22.60
N ILE A 85 0.02 -26.45 -22.91
CA ILE A 85 1.02 -25.75 -23.72
C ILE A 85 2.05 -25.11 -22.79
N ASP A 86 3.30 -25.56 -22.85
CA ASP A 86 4.42 -24.81 -22.25
C ASP A 86 4.87 -23.72 -23.22
N LEU A 87 4.66 -22.46 -22.83
CA LEU A 87 4.99 -21.28 -23.64
C LEU A 87 6.49 -21.16 -23.93
N ASP A 88 7.32 -21.82 -23.14
CA ASP A 88 8.77 -21.71 -23.22
C ASP A 88 9.45 -22.99 -23.73
N ALA A 89 8.68 -23.98 -24.19
CA ALA A 89 9.21 -25.24 -24.70
C ALA A 89 10.14 -25.02 -25.91
N ASP A 90 9.70 -24.18 -26.84
CA ASP A 90 10.37 -23.92 -28.12
C ASP A 90 11.56 -22.95 -28.01
N LEU A 91 11.82 -22.38 -26.82
CA LEU A 91 12.91 -21.42 -26.65
C LEU A 91 14.28 -22.10 -26.72
N SER A 92 15.16 -21.54 -27.56
CA SER A 92 16.57 -21.93 -27.65
C SER A 92 17.33 -21.67 -26.33
N SER A 93 18.49 -22.30 -26.15
CA SER A 93 19.33 -22.09 -24.96
C SER A 93 19.71 -20.62 -24.76
N LYS A 94 20.01 -19.90 -25.85
CA LYS A 94 20.27 -18.46 -25.85
C LYS A 94 19.02 -17.68 -25.42
N GLN A 95 17.86 -17.93 -26.04
CA GLN A 95 16.61 -17.27 -25.69
C GLN A 95 16.18 -17.54 -24.25
N ARG A 96 16.48 -18.72 -23.68
CA ARG A 96 16.24 -19.01 -22.26
C ARG A 96 17.11 -18.17 -21.33
N ALA A 97 18.36 -17.91 -21.70
CA ALA A 97 19.26 -17.02 -20.97
C ALA A 97 18.77 -15.57 -21.07
N ASP A 98 18.42 -15.12 -22.28
CA ASP A 98 17.88 -13.79 -22.54
C ASP A 98 16.58 -13.59 -21.75
N ARG A 99 15.65 -14.55 -21.76
CA ARG A 99 14.43 -14.54 -20.95
C ARG A 99 14.72 -14.29 -19.48
N ALA A 100 15.70 -14.98 -18.90
CA ALA A 100 16.06 -14.81 -17.49
C ALA A 100 16.67 -13.42 -17.21
N ALA A 101 17.52 -12.94 -18.11
CA ALA A 101 18.12 -11.60 -18.04
C ALA A 101 17.04 -10.51 -18.11
N TYR A 102 16.17 -10.55 -19.13
CA TYR A 102 15.10 -9.56 -19.30
C TYR A 102 14.02 -9.65 -18.23
N THR A 103 13.71 -10.85 -17.72
CA THR A 103 12.81 -11.00 -16.56
C THR A 103 13.36 -10.25 -15.35
N THR A 104 14.67 -10.36 -15.11
CA THR A 104 15.35 -9.67 -14.01
C THR A 104 15.41 -8.16 -14.27
N HIS A 105 15.66 -7.74 -15.51
CA HIS A 105 15.63 -6.33 -15.92
C HIS A 105 14.25 -5.70 -15.67
N VAL A 106 13.17 -6.33 -16.15
CA VAL A 106 11.80 -5.85 -15.94
C VAL A 106 11.48 -5.76 -14.45
N ARG A 107 11.75 -6.81 -13.68
CA ARG A 107 11.48 -6.80 -12.23
C ARG A 107 12.25 -5.72 -11.48
N SER A 108 13.54 -5.54 -11.79
CA SER A 108 14.41 -4.62 -11.06
C SER A 108 14.17 -3.15 -11.44
N ARG A 109 13.89 -2.85 -12.71
CA ARG A 109 13.70 -1.48 -13.22
C ARG A 109 12.25 -1.01 -13.20
N ALA A 110 11.29 -1.88 -13.52
CA ALA A 110 9.88 -1.49 -13.57
C ALA A 110 9.22 -1.44 -12.18
N LEU A 111 9.65 -2.27 -11.22
CA LEU A 111 9.06 -2.27 -9.88
C LEU A 111 9.20 -0.91 -9.16
N PRO A 112 10.39 -0.25 -9.13
CA PRO A 112 10.51 1.08 -8.57
C PRO A 112 9.64 2.13 -9.28
N LEU A 113 9.50 2.04 -10.61
CA LEU A 113 8.63 2.94 -11.38
C LEU A 113 7.15 2.78 -10.98
N ILE A 114 6.68 1.54 -10.83
CA ILE A 114 5.32 1.25 -10.35
C ILE A 114 5.15 1.73 -8.90
N ASP A 115 6.14 1.50 -8.04
CA ASP A 115 6.12 1.91 -6.63
C ASP A 115 6.07 3.43 -6.47
N LEU A 116 6.77 4.15 -7.34
CA LEU A 116 6.61 5.58 -7.48
C LEU A 116 5.17 5.87 -7.89
N ALA A 117 4.77 5.48 -9.11
CA ALA A 117 3.48 5.80 -9.71
C ALA A 117 2.26 5.56 -8.77
N LEU A 118 2.21 4.41 -8.09
CA LEU A 118 1.06 3.98 -7.29
C LEU A 118 1.09 4.42 -5.82
N TYR A 119 2.25 4.40 -5.17
CA TYR A 119 2.34 4.49 -3.70
C TYR A 119 3.10 5.72 -3.19
N THR A 120 4.11 6.18 -3.94
CA THR A 120 4.92 7.31 -3.50
C THR A 120 4.25 8.63 -3.84
N SER A 121 3.52 8.72 -4.97
CA SER A 121 2.72 9.92 -5.28
C SER A 121 1.62 10.04 -4.25
N TYR A 122 1.55 11.16 -3.54
CA TYR A 122 0.39 11.39 -2.70
C TYR A 122 -0.90 11.51 -3.52
N GLN A 123 -0.89 12.25 -4.63
CA GLN A 123 -2.09 12.48 -5.44
C GLN A 123 -2.60 11.19 -6.09
N ASN A 124 -1.71 10.39 -6.70
CA ASN A 124 -2.14 9.11 -7.26
C ASN A 124 -2.56 8.13 -6.16
N TYR A 125 -1.86 8.12 -5.01
CA TYR A 125 -2.22 7.24 -3.92
C TYR A 125 -3.56 7.59 -3.30
N SER A 126 -3.80 8.86 -2.98
CA SER A 126 -5.01 9.31 -2.28
C SER A 126 -6.26 9.26 -3.14
N GLN A 127 -6.17 9.56 -4.44
CA GLN A 127 -7.32 9.62 -5.33
C GLN A 127 -7.60 8.31 -6.07
N ALA A 128 -6.57 7.53 -6.39
CA ALA A 128 -6.73 6.31 -7.19
C ALA A 128 -6.43 5.04 -6.39
N THR A 129 -5.22 4.92 -5.82
CA THR A 129 -4.76 3.65 -5.23
C THR A 129 -5.47 3.30 -3.92
N SER A 130 -5.64 4.26 -3.01
CA SER A 130 -6.32 4.06 -1.72
C SER A 130 -7.80 3.74 -1.91
N ALA A 131 -8.45 4.39 -2.89
CA ALA A 131 -9.84 4.13 -3.26
C ALA A 131 -9.99 2.72 -3.84
N ALA A 132 -9.06 2.29 -4.70
CA ALA A 132 -9.04 0.93 -5.24
C ALA A 132 -8.86 -0.14 -4.13
N PHE A 133 -7.98 0.11 -3.15
CA PHE A 133 -7.85 -0.76 -1.99
C PHE A 133 -9.13 -0.80 -1.15
N THR A 134 -9.73 0.36 -0.90
CA THR A 134 -10.95 0.47 -0.10
C THR A 134 -12.12 -0.28 -0.72
N ALA A 135 -12.23 -0.25 -2.06
CA ALA A 135 -13.24 -1.00 -2.79
C ALA A 135 -13.03 -2.51 -2.71
N LEU A 136 -11.77 -2.97 -2.74
CA LEU A 136 -11.43 -4.39 -2.82
C LEU A 136 -11.35 -5.10 -1.45
N LEU A 137 -10.79 -4.43 -0.45
CA LEU A 137 -10.43 -5.04 0.82
C LEU A 137 -11.55 -4.90 1.85
N PRO A 138 -11.71 -5.89 2.74
CA PRO A 138 -12.53 -5.73 3.94
C PRO A 138 -12.07 -4.54 4.79
N TRP A 139 -13.02 -3.94 5.52
CA TRP A 139 -12.78 -2.74 6.34
C TRP A 139 -11.56 -2.84 7.27
N HIS A 140 -11.30 -4.01 7.87
CA HIS A 140 -10.20 -4.22 8.81
C HIS A 140 -8.83 -4.26 8.10
N ALA A 141 -8.77 -4.82 6.90
CA ALA A 141 -7.54 -4.97 6.14
C ALA A 141 -7.04 -3.63 5.55
N ASN A 142 -7.95 -2.66 5.37
CA ASN A 142 -7.63 -1.32 4.85
C ASN A 142 -6.69 -0.51 5.77
N TYR A 143 -6.65 -0.80 7.07
CA TYR A 143 -5.76 -0.11 8.01
C TYR A 143 -4.35 -0.72 8.07
N THR A 144 -4.16 -1.89 7.46
CA THR A 144 -2.92 -2.66 7.58
C THR A 144 -2.23 -2.80 6.23
N ILE A 145 -2.91 -3.33 5.21
CA ILE A 145 -2.29 -3.69 3.93
C ILE A 145 -1.83 -2.45 3.15
N PRO A 146 -2.67 -1.42 2.89
CA PRO A 146 -2.24 -0.25 2.13
C PRO A 146 -1.09 0.53 2.80
N PRO A 147 -1.13 0.84 4.12
CA PRO A 147 0.00 1.49 4.79
C PRO A 147 1.30 0.67 4.75
N GLN A 148 1.23 -0.65 4.99
CA GLN A 148 2.42 -1.51 4.90
C GLN A 148 3.01 -1.54 3.49
N ARG A 149 2.17 -1.65 2.46
CA ARG A 149 2.61 -1.61 1.06
C ARG A 149 3.21 -0.26 0.68
N ARG A 150 2.60 0.84 1.13
CA ARG A 150 3.13 2.19 0.90
C ARG A 150 4.49 2.38 1.57
N ALA A 151 4.63 1.93 2.82
CA ALA A 151 5.91 1.98 3.53
C ALA A 151 7.00 1.11 2.84
N ALA A 152 6.64 -0.08 2.34
CA ALA A 152 7.56 -0.95 1.61
C ALA A 152 7.99 -0.33 0.27
N ALA A 153 7.07 0.27 -0.48
CA ALA A 153 7.35 1.00 -1.72
C ALA A 153 8.31 2.17 -1.47
N ARG A 154 8.04 3.00 -0.45
CA ARG A 154 8.92 4.11 -0.05
C ARG A 154 10.33 3.65 0.32
N ARG A 155 10.46 2.53 1.04
CA ARG A 155 11.78 1.94 1.35
C ARG A 155 12.53 1.52 0.09
N ARG A 156 11.84 0.93 -0.89
CA ARG A 156 12.46 0.54 -2.17
C ARG A 156 12.88 1.75 -2.99
N THR A 157 12.09 2.82 -3.02
CA THR A 157 12.35 4.00 -3.86
C THR A 157 13.20 5.08 -3.17
N ALA A 158 13.50 4.94 -1.87
CA ALA A 158 14.25 5.92 -1.09
C ALA A 158 15.60 6.33 -1.72
N HIS A 159 16.29 5.39 -2.37
CA HIS A 159 17.59 5.64 -3.01
C HIS A 159 17.50 6.53 -4.27
N LEU A 160 16.31 6.68 -4.87
CA LEU A 160 16.11 7.47 -6.08
C LEU A 160 16.04 8.99 -5.79
N SER A 161 16.01 9.39 -4.51
CA SER A 161 15.99 10.79 -4.07
C SER A 161 14.95 11.65 -4.83
N LEU A 162 13.73 11.11 -4.92
CA LEU A 162 12.54 11.77 -5.50
C LEU A 162 11.60 12.31 -4.41
N SER A 163 12.17 12.79 -3.29
CA SER A 163 11.39 13.30 -2.14
C SER A 163 10.49 14.47 -2.52
N GLY A 164 10.89 15.31 -3.48
CA GLY A 164 10.10 16.46 -3.95
C GLY A 164 8.89 16.13 -4.82
N TRP A 165 8.54 14.84 -4.98
CA TRP A 165 7.31 14.42 -5.63
C TRP A 165 6.13 14.29 -4.65
N ASP A 166 6.43 14.31 -3.35
CA ASP A 166 5.46 14.30 -2.24
C ASP A 166 5.26 15.74 -1.74
N ILE A 167 4.85 16.63 -2.65
CA ILE A 167 4.79 18.09 -2.41
C ILE A 167 3.87 18.42 -1.23
N ASP A 168 2.83 17.60 -1.01
CA ASP A 168 1.91 17.76 0.11
C ASP A 168 2.49 17.24 1.44
N GLU A 169 3.45 16.30 1.47
CA GLU A 169 4.18 15.98 2.71
C GLU A 169 5.12 17.13 3.10
N GLU A 170 5.73 17.82 2.13
CA GLU A 170 6.49 19.03 2.43
C GLU A 170 5.57 20.15 2.93
N GLU A 171 4.39 20.34 2.34
CA GLU A 171 3.40 21.32 2.80
C GLU A 171 2.73 20.94 4.14
N GLU A 172 2.47 19.67 4.40
CA GLU A 172 1.92 19.15 5.66
C GLU A 172 2.98 19.17 6.76
N GLN A 173 4.23 18.76 6.47
CA GLN A 173 5.35 18.93 7.40
C GLN A 173 5.69 20.41 7.61
N GLU A 174 5.58 21.25 6.59
CA GLU A 174 5.76 22.69 6.72
C GLU A 174 4.57 23.31 7.48
N MET A 175 3.33 22.84 7.29
CA MET A 175 2.20 23.24 8.12
C MET A 175 2.37 22.78 9.55
N GLU A 176 2.76 21.54 9.81
CA GLU A 176 3.04 21.04 11.15
C GLU A 176 4.21 21.80 11.80
N ARG A 177 5.28 22.08 11.05
CA ARG A 177 6.37 22.96 11.50
C ARG A 177 5.81 24.35 11.79
N ARG A 178 5.01 24.94 10.91
CA ARG A 178 4.35 26.23 11.13
C ARG A 178 3.37 26.20 12.30
N HIS A 179 2.70 25.10 12.63
CA HIS A 179 1.82 24.96 13.78
C HIS A 179 2.63 24.81 15.08
N ARG A 180 3.73 24.04 15.05
CA ARG A 180 4.70 23.94 16.15
C ARG A 180 5.39 25.29 16.40
N ASP A 181 5.83 25.94 15.32
CA ASP A 181 6.51 27.23 15.30
C ASP A 181 5.54 28.37 15.58
N ALA A 182 4.26 28.31 15.21
CA ALA A 182 3.25 29.29 15.63
C ALA A 182 2.93 29.15 17.13
N GLY A 183 2.98 27.94 17.67
CA GLY A 183 2.92 27.72 19.12
C GLY A 183 4.14 28.27 19.86
N ALA A 184 5.33 28.19 19.27
CA ALA A 184 6.58 28.74 19.81
C ALA A 184 6.68 30.27 19.62
N ALA A 185 6.40 30.77 18.43
CA ALA A 185 6.34 32.18 18.07
C ALA A 185 5.22 32.91 18.81
N GLY A 186 4.10 32.25 19.12
CA GLY A 186 3.06 32.79 20.00
C GLY A 186 3.57 33.01 21.43
N LYS A 187 4.41 32.11 21.95
CA LYS A 187 5.08 32.30 23.25
C LYS A 187 6.12 33.42 23.20
N GLU A 188 6.92 33.48 22.14
CA GLU A 188 7.94 34.52 21.96
C GLU A 188 7.31 35.90 21.73
N TYR A 189 6.22 35.98 20.96
CA TYR A 189 5.44 37.19 20.74
C TYR A 189 4.81 37.70 22.03
N ASN A 190 4.20 36.82 22.83
CA ASN A 190 3.64 37.21 24.13
C ASN A 190 4.73 37.69 25.11
N ALA A 191 5.89 37.01 25.16
CA ALA A 191 7.02 37.43 25.98
C ALA A 191 7.65 38.76 25.49
N ALA A 192 7.66 39.00 24.18
CA ALA A 192 8.13 40.25 23.59
C ALA A 192 7.11 41.39 23.79
N LEU A 193 5.82 41.09 23.75
CA LEU A 193 4.74 42.03 24.04
C LEU A 193 4.79 42.48 25.49
N GLU A 194 5.02 41.57 26.44
CA GLU A 194 5.21 41.88 27.86
C GLU A 194 6.43 42.81 28.10
N LYS A 195 7.55 42.56 27.41
CA LYS A 195 8.75 43.42 27.46
C LYS A 195 8.54 44.77 26.77
N ALA A 196 7.79 44.79 25.67
CA ALA A 196 7.43 46.00 24.93
C ALA A 196 6.48 46.89 25.73
N THR A 197 5.51 46.31 26.45
CA THR A 197 4.62 47.04 27.36
C THR A 197 5.35 47.63 28.56
N ALA A 198 6.44 47.00 29.01
CA ALA A 198 7.30 47.53 30.08
C ALA A 198 8.22 48.68 29.61
N THR A 199 8.53 48.76 28.31
CA THR A 199 9.54 49.67 27.75
C THR A 199 8.94 50.75 26.83
N GLY A 200 7.63 50.73 26.56
CA GLY A 200 6.91 51.76 25.82
C GLY A 200 7.17 51.81 24.30
N GLN A 201 7.86 50.82 23.72
CA GLN A 201 8.11 50.72 22.28
C GLN A 201 7.30 49.58 21.65
N ARG A 202 6.48 49.90 20.63
CA ARG A 202 5.73 48.91 19.85
C ARG A 202 6.66 48.24 18.81
N PRO A 203 6.80 46.91 18.79
CA PRO A 203 7.52 46.23 17.72
C PRO A 203 6.70 46.25 16.42
N SER A 204 7.40 46.35 15.29
CA SER A 204 6.83 46.38 13.93
C SER A 204 6.14 45.04 13.58
N LEU A 205 4.87 45.14 13.19
CA LEU A 205 3.92 44.03 12.97
C LEU A 205 4.01 43.37 11.58
N LEU A 206 5.20 43.19 11.03
CA LEU A 206 5.33 42.59 9.69
C LEU A 206 6.26 41.38 9.72
N PRO A 207 5.72 40.16 9.93
CA PRO A 207 6.45 38.95 9.62
C PRO A 207 6.45 38.81 8.09
N LEU A 208 7.38 39.48 7.41
CA LEU A 208 7.65 39.18 6.02
C LEU A 208 8.24 37.76 5.98
N GLY A 209 7.35 36.80 5.71
CA GLY A 209 7.68 35.41 5.43
C GLY A 209 8.64 35.35 4.24
N ARG A 210 9.93 35.29 4.57
CA ARG A 210 11.06 35.19 3.66
C ARG A 210 11.06 33.82 3.00
N ASN A 211 10.10 33.54 2.09
CA ASN A 211 10.15 32.45 1.11
C ASN A 211 9.00 32.39 0.07
N ARG A 212 8.01 33.30 0.07
CA ARG A 212 6.96 33.32 -0.98
C ARG A 212 7.34 34.21 -2.17
N GLY A 213 8.45 33.87 -2.83
CA GLY A 213 8.86 34.54 -4.07
C GLY A 213 8.40 33.76 -5.31
N ILE A 214 8.11 34.47 -6.39
CA ILE A 214 8.03 33.94 -7.77
C ILE A 214 9.22 33.04 -8.15
N LEU A 215 10.40 33.27 -7.55
CA LEU A 215 11.57 32.39 -7.67
C LEU A 215 11.40 31.03 -6.95
N ALA A 216 10.67 30.96 -5.85
CA ALA A 216 10.31 29.71 -5.19
C ALA A 216 9.25 28.95 -6.02
N ALA A 217 8.34 29.68 -6.67
CA ALA A 217 7.35 29.12 -7.59
C ALA A 217 7.94 28.65 -8.94
N LEU A 218 9.14 29.11 -9.32
CA LEU A 218 9.91 28.63 -10.48
C LEU A 218 10.85 27.48 -10.16
N ARG A 219 11.20 27.28 -8.88
CA ARG A 219 11.99 26.14 -8.40
C ARG A 219 11.08 24.97 -8.02
N ARG A 220 10.02 24.71 -8.81
CA ARG A 220 9.14 23.58 -8.52
C ARG A 220 9.93 22.28 -8.64
N PRO A 221 10.02 21.48 -7.57
CA PRO A 221 10.66 20.17 -7.65
C PRO A 221 9.96 19.24 -8.67
N GLU A 222 8.71 19.56 -9.06
CA GLU A 222 7.90 18.90 -10.08
C GLU A 222 8.66 18.59 -11.36
N HIS A 223 9.27 19.60 -12.00
CA HIS A 223 9.96 19.39 -13.27
C HIS A 223 11.25 18.58 -13.09
N ALA A 224 11.98 18.79 -11.99
CA ALA A 224 13.19 18.01 -11.69
C ALA A 224 12.85 16.52 -11.48
N VAL A 225 11.71 16.24 -10.84
CA VAL A 225 11.19 14.88 -10.70
C VAL A 225 10.79 14.31 -12.05
N GLN A 226 10.10 15.07 -12.90
CA GLN A 226 9.72 14.62 -14.25
C GLN A 226 10.93 14.23 -15.09
N PHE A 227 11.99 15.03 -15.09
CA PHE A 227 13.24 14.69 -15.81
C PHE A 227 13.90 13.43 -15.24
N LYS A 228 13.93 13.25 -13.92
CA LYS A 228 14.49 12.02 -13.33
C LYS A 228 13.64 10.79 -13.65
N LEU A 229 12.31 10.91 -13.57
CA LEU A 229 11.39 9.85 -13.98
C LEU A 229 11.59 9.50 -15.45
N ASP A 230 11.82 10.51 -16.29
CA ASP A 230 12.08 10.30 -17.69
C ASP A 230 13.33 9.47 -17.97
N VAL A 231 14.43 9.78 -17.27
CA VAL A 231 15.65 8.98 -17.33
C VAL A 231 15.38 7.54 -16.87
N LEU A 232 14.66 7.35 -15.76
CA LEU A 232 14.34 6.01 -15.26
C LEU A 232 13.43 5.19 -16.20
N VAL A 233 12.46 5.85 -16.84
CA VAL A 233 11.58 5.22 -17.83
C VAL A 233 12.36 4.89 -19.10
N THR A 234 13.24 5.78 -19.55
CA THR A 234 14.11 5.56 -20.70
C THR A 234 15.01 4.34 -20.46
N ASP A 235 15.73 4.29 -19.35
CA ASP A 235 16.55 3.15 -18.93
C ASP A 235 15.79 1.81 -18.91
N PHE A 236 14.51 1.83 -18.55
CA PHE A 236 13.69 0.62 -18.50
C PHE A 236 13.23 0.18 -19.90
N VAL A 237 12.69 1.12 -20.68
CA VAL A 237 11.99 0.83 -21.94
C VAL A 237 12.95 0.67 -23.11
N GLU A 238 14.10 1.36 -23.12
CA GLU A 238 15.11 1.32 -24.19
C GLU A 238 15.53 -0.12 -24.51
N ALA A 239 15.92 -0.90 -23.48
CA ALA A 239 16.33 -2.29 -23.66
C ALA A 239 15.21 -3.21 -24.21
N LEU A 240 13.94 -2.86 -24.02
CA LEU A 240 12.80 -3.62 -24.54
C LEU A 240 12.39 -3.14 -25.94
N ASP A 241 12.54 -1.86 -26.23
CA ASP A 241 12.33 -1.31 -27.57
C ASP A 241 13.38 -1.85 -28.54
N GLU A 242 14.65 -1.97 -28.12
CA GLU A 242 15.70 -2.61 -28.91
C GLU A 242 15.37 -4.07 -29.27
N LEU A 243 14.77 -4.83 -28.34
CA LEU A 243 14.32 -6.20 -28.63
C LEU A 243 13.18 -6.23 -29.65
N LEU A 244 12.23 -5.30 -29.53
CA LEU A 244 11.11 -5.13 -30.45
C LEU A 244 11.54 -4.45 -31.75
N ALA A 245 12.75 -3.90 -31.83
CA ALA A 245 13.24 -3.09 -32.94
C ALA A 245 13.33 -3.89 -34.23
N ALA A 246 13.69 -5.17 -34.12
CA ALA A 246 13.80 -6.09 -35.23
C ALA A 246 12.48 -6.23 -35.99
N GLU A 247 12.52 -6.06 -37.30
CA GLU A 247 11.34 -6.12 -38.17
C GLU A 247 10.69 -7.51 -38.13
N GLY A 248 9.36 -7.54 -38.05
CA GLY A 248 8.57 -8.77 -38.14
C GLY A 248 8.41 -9.58 -36.84
N LYS A 249 8.72 -9.04 -35.67
CA LYS A 249 8.48 -9.73 -34.38
C LYS A 249 7.17 -9.28 -33.72
N ASP A 250 6.28 -10.23 -33.42
CA ASP A 250 5.08 -9.91 -32.62
C ASP A 250 5.31 -9.99 -31.11
N TYR A 251 6.33 -10.72 -30.66
CA TYR A 251 6.65 -10.93 -29.25
C TYR A 251 8.14 -10.73 -28.97
N LEU A 252 8.53 -10.49 -27.71
CA LEU A 252 9.90 -10.06 -27.37
C LEU A 252 10.98 -11.06 -27.79
N LEU A 253 10.69 -12.36 -27.62
CA LEU A 253 11.63 -13.46 -27.90
C LEU A 253 11.25 -14.26 -29.14
N SER A 254 10.19 -13.89 -29.86
CA SER A 254 9.80 -14.64 -31.06
C SER A 254 10.74 -14.33 -32.23
N GLU A 255 11.08 -15.37 -32.98
CA GLU A 255 11.72 -15.25 -34.28
C GLU A 255 10.68 -15.55 -35.36
N PRO A 256 10.62 -14.75 -36.44
CA PRO A 256 9.63 -14.92 -37.50
C PRO A 256 9.74 -16.33 -38.09
N GLY A 257 8.67 -17.12 -37.97
CA GLY A 257 8.59 -18.50 -38.47
C GLY A 257 9.07 -19.61 -37.52
N ALA A 258 9.47 -19.30 -36.29
CA ALA A 258 10.01 -20.28 -35.33
C ALA A 258 8.97 -20.95 -34.40
N GLY A 259 7.66 -20.72 -34.60
CA GLY A 259 6.61 -21.33 -33.79
C GLY A 259 6.36 -22.79 -34.16
N SER A 260 6.28 -23.69 -33.17
CA SER A 260 6.05 -25.14 -33.32
C SER A 260 4.73 -25.50 -34.06
N TYR A 261 3.85 -24.52 -34.31
CA TYR A 261 2.60 -24.67 -35.06
C TYR A 261 2.38 -23.58 -36.13
N GLY A 262 3.43 -22.90 -36.59
CA GLY A 262 3.32 -21.82 -37.59
C GLY A 262 2.60 -20.56 -37.10
N LYS A 263 2.37 -20.44 -35.79
CA LYS A 263 1.79 -19.28 -35.12
C LYS A 263 2.72 -18.83 -34.00
N GLU A 264 3.05 -17.55 -33.95
CA GLU A 264 3.86 -16.97 -32.88
C GLU A 264 3.08 -17.06 -31.56
N LEU A 265 3.70 -17.65 -30.53
CA LEU A 265 3.12 -17.74 -29.20
C LEU A 265 3.79 -16.72 -28.26
N PRO A 266 3.03 -16.11 -27.33
CA PRO A 266 3.64 -15.28 -26.30
C PRO A 266 4.46 -16.16 -25.35
N SER A 267 5.66 -15.72 -25.02
CA SER A 267 6.52 -16.31 -24.01
C SER A 267 6.07 -15.91 -22.60
N SER A 268 6.59 -16.62 -21.59
CA SER A 268 6.44 -16.17 -20.19
C SER A 268 7.02 -14.77 -19.94
N LEU A 269 8.05 -14.35 -20.70
CA LEU A 269 8.58 -12.98 -20.60
C LEU A 269 7.52 -11.95 -21.01
N ASP A 270 6.79 -12.20 -22.09
CA ASP A 270 5.74 -11.29 -22.57
C ASP A 270 4.60 -11.16 -21.56
N CYS A 271 4.29 -12.25 -20.84
CA CYS A 271 3.32 -12.24 -19.75
C CYS A 271 3.79 -11.35 -18.59
N ILE A 272 5.06 -11.44 -18.18
CA ILE A 272 5.65 -10.55 -17.17
C ILE A 272 5.61 -9.10 -17.67
N ALA A 273 6.14 -8.84 -18.86
CA ALA A 273 6.21 -7.51 -19.44
C ALA A 273 4.82 -6.87 -19.49
N LEU A 274 3.80 -7.62 -19.94
CA LEU A 274 2.40 -7.19 -19.92
C LEU A 274 1.95 -6.80 -18.51
N GLY A 275 2.24 -7.60 -17.49
CA GLY A 275 1.84 -7.29 -16.11
C GLY A 275 2.39 -5.96 -15.61
N TYR A 276 3.68 -5.70 -15.87
CA TYR A 276 4.34 -4.45 -15.48
C TYR A 276 3.87 -3.25 -16.32
N PHE A 277 3.84 -3.37 -17.65
CA PHE A 277 3.35 -2.30 -18.52
C PHE A 277 1.88 -1.99 -18.29
N SER A 278 1.08 -2.99 -17.91
CA SER A 278 -0.34 -2.79 -17.67
C SER A 278 -0.59 -1.77 -16.56
N LEU A 279 0.16 -1.85 -15.46
CA LEU A 279 0.04 -0.92 -14.34
C LEU A 279 0.61 0.47 -14.63
N LEU A 280 1.52 0.59 -15.60
CA LEU A 280 2.10 1.88 -15.99
C LEU A 280 1.25 2.62 -17.04
N LEU A 281 0.56 1.88 -17.91
CA LEU A 281 -0.10 2.45 -19.10
C LEU A 281 -1.63 2.53 -19.02
N PHE A 282 -2.30 1.68 -18.25
CA PHE A 282 -3.77 1.61 -18.26
C PHE A 282 -4.50 2.33 -17.12
N PRO A 283 -3.93 2.49 -15.90
CA PRO A 283 -4.61 3.25 -14.87
C PRO A 283 -4.73 4.72 -15.23
N ASP A 284 -5.91 5.27 -14.95
CA ASP A 284 -6.21 6.69 -15.11
C ASP A 284 -5.73 7.43 -13.85
N PHE A 285 -4.45 7.80 -13.80
CA PHE A 285 -3.87 8.53 -12.67
C PHE A 285 -4.04 10.05 -12.81
N PRO A 286 -4.22 10.80 -11.70
CA PRO A 286 -4.17 12.27 -11.70
C PRO A 286 -2.86 12.82 -12.26
N GLN A 287 -1.73 12.16 -11.96
CA GLN A 287 -0.42 12.47 -12.52
C GLN A 287 0.09 11.31 -13.41
N PRO A 288 -0.30 11.26 -14.70
CA PRO A 288 0.06 10.17 -15.62
C PRO A 288 1.45 10.32 -16.26
N VAL A 289 2.41 10.94 -15.57
CA VAL A 289 3.73 11.31 -16.11
C VAL A 289 4.45 10.13 -16.76
N VAL A 290 4.48 8.98 -16.09
CA VAL A 290 5.17 7.77 -16.60
C VAL A 290 4.47 7.25 -17.86
N GLY A 291 3.14 7.15 -17.85
CA GLY A 291 2.38 6.65 -18.98
C GLY A 291 2.53 7.55 -20.22
N ASP A 292 2.55 8.86 -20.02
CA ASP A 292 2.69 9.83 -21.11
C ASP A 292 4.09 9.81 -21.74
N ILE A 293 5.13 9.60 -20.92
CA ILE A 293 6.51 9.43 -21.41
C ILE A 293 6.60 8.19 -22.30
N VAL A 294 6.04 7.05 -21.87
CA VAL A 294 6.09 5.81 -22.67
C VAL A 294 5.31 5.95 -23.97
N ARG A 295 4.12 6.59 -23.94
CA ARG A 295 3.31 6.80 -25.15
C ARG A 295 3.95 7.76 -26.14
N SER A 296 4.66 8.79 -25.67
CA SER A 296 5.29 9.80 -26.52
C SER A 296 6.62 9.35 -27.12
N ARG A 297 7.51 8.73 -26.34
CA ARG A 297 8.84 8.30 -26.82
C ARG A 297 8.84 6.90 -27.44
N TYR A 298 8.03 5.98 -26.93
CA TYR A 298 8.06 4.56 -27.30
C TYR A 298 6.67 4.08 -27.77
N PRO A 299 6.17 4.58 -28.91
CA PRO A 299 4.85 4.19 -29.43
C PRO A 299 4.78 2.69 -29.78
N ARG A 300 5.90 2.08 -30.18
CA ARG A 300 5.99 0.64 -30.49
C ARG A 300 5.65 -0.21 -29.26
N VAL A 301 6.33 0.04 -28.14
CA VAL A 301 6.08 -0.64 -26.86
C VAL A 301 4.65 -0.42 -26.37
N SER A 302 4.12 0.78 -26.55
CA SER A 302 2.73 1.09 -26.21
C SER A 302 1.74 0.26 -27.04
N SER A 303 1.94 0.18 -28.36
CA SER A 303 1.10 -0.62 -29.25
C SER A 303 1.19 -2.13 -28.95
N TYR A 304 2.40 -2.61 -28.61
CA TYR A 304 2.66 -3.97 -28.18
C TYR A 304 1.89 -4.32 -26.90
N ALA A 305 1.97 -3.46 -25.86
CA ALA A 305 1.25 -3.68 -24.60
C ALA A 305 -0.27 -3.67 -24.78
N VAL A 306 -0.81 -2.77 -25.61
CA VAL A 306 -2.25 -2.70 -25.93
C VAL A 306 -2.70 -3.97 -26.66
N ARG A 307 -1.93 -4.44 -27.64
CA ARG A 307 -2.21 -5.69 -28.35
C ARG A 307 -2.22 -6.89 -27.41
N LEU A 308 -1.16 -7.06 -26.61
CA LEU A 308 -1.05 -8.16 -25.66
C LEU A 308 -2.18 -8.17 -24.64
N ARG A 309 -2.57 -7.00 -24.12
CA ARG A 309 -3.73 -6.90 -23.24
C ARG A 309 -4.98 -7.43 -23.93
N GLY A 310 -5.26 -6.98 -25.15
CA GLY A 310 -6.42 -7.42 -25.92
C GLY A 310 -6.45 -8.94 -26.15
N GLU A 311 -5.28 -9.54 -26.35
CA GLU A 311 -5.14 -10.98 -26.62
C GLU A 311 -5.20 -11.86 -25.35
N LEU A 312 -4.58 -11.41 -24.25
CA LEU A 312 -4.39 -12.23 -23.03
C LEU A 312 -5.40 -11.90 -21.92
N LEU A 313 -5.85 -10.65 -21.83
CA LEU A 313 -6.74 -10.12 -20.80
C LEU A 313 -8.04 -9.53 -21.38
N GLY A 314 -8.31 -9.73 -22.68
CA GLY A 314 -9.47 -9.16 -23.34
C GLY A 314 -9.49 -7.62 -23.43
N LYS A 315 -10.43 -7.10 -24.23
CA LYS A 315 -10.56 -5.66 -24.51
C LYS A 315 -11.41 -4.88 -23.48
N GLY A 316 -12.10 -5.58 -22.58
CA GLY A 316 -12.99 -4.96 -21.59
C GLY A 316 -12.25 -4.35 -20.41
N ARG A 317 -12.80 -3.26 -19.84
CA ARG A 317 -12.43 -2.83 -18.49
C ARG A 317 -13.16 -3.74 -17.50
N LEU A 318 -12.41 -4.35 -16.58
CA LEU A 318 -12.98 -5.16 -15.50
C LEU A 318 -13.51 -4.24 -14.39
N SER A 319 -14.80 -4.35 -14.06
CA SER A 319 -15.38 -3.65 -12.90
C SER A 319 -15.07 -4.43 -11.61
N VAL A 320 -14.75 -3.69 -10.54
CA VAL A 320 -14.48 -4.29 -9.22
C VAL A 320 -15.78 -4.84 -8.63
N ASP A 321 -16.88 -4.10 -8.79
CA ASP A 321 -18.20 -4.46 -8.26
C ASP A 321 -18.70 -5.78 -8.84
N ASP A 322 -18.46 -6.03 -10.14
CA ASP A 322 -18.88 -7.27 -10.80
C ASP A 322 -18.16 -8.50 -10.22
N VAL A 323 -16.88 -8.36 -9.87
CA VAL A 323 -16.10 -9.46 -9.27
C VAL A 323 -16.46 -9.66 -7.80
N LEU A 324 -16.78 -8.59 -7.07
CA LEU A 324 -17.20 -8.69 -5.67
C LEU A 324 -18.62 -9.24 -5.53
N ALA A 325 -19.53 -8.89 -6.45
CA ALA A 325 -20.88 -9.43 -6.50
C ALA A 325 -20.90 -10.96 -6.63
N LEU A 326 -19.86 -11.58 -7.21
CA LEU A 326 -19.72 -13.03 -7.26
C LEU A 326 -19.71 -13.66 -5.86
N ASN A 327 -19.21 -12.96 -4.84
CA ASN A 327 -19.15 -13.49 -3.47
C ASN A 327 -20.54 -13.55 -2.81
N GLU A 328 -21.53 -12.82 -3.33
CA GLU A 328 -22.90 -12.82 -2.82
C GLU A 328 -23.76 -13.92 -3.46
N LEU A 329 -23.31 -14.50 -4.58
CA LEU A 329 -24.03 -15.53 -5.30
C LEU A 329 -23.91 -16.90 -4.62
N PRO A 330 -24.94 -17.77 -4.74
CA PRO A 330 -24.83 -19.18 -4.40
C PRO A 330 -23.67 -19.85 -5.15
N GLN A 331 -22.97 -20.80 -4.52
CA GLN A 331 -21.80 -21.50 -5.09
C GLN A 331 -22.17 -22.56 -6.14
N ASP A 332 -23.14 -22.26 -7.01
CA ASP A 332 -23.56 -23.12 -8.11
C ASP A 332 -22.84 -22.73 -9.39
N LEU A 333 -22.16 -23.69 -10.04
CA LEU A 333 -21.35 -23.45 -11.24
C LEU A 333 -22.15 -22.79 -12.39
N ASN A 334 -23.37 -23.27 -12.65
CA ASN A 334 -24.22 -22.76 -13.73
C ASN A 334 -24.63 -21.30 -13.51
N THR A 335 -24.89 -20.93 -12.25
CA THR A 335 -25.27 -19.56 -11.86
C THR A 335 -24.08 -18.61 -12.04
N ILE A 336 -22.89 -19.06 -11.63
CA ILE A 336 -21.64 -18.30 -11.79
C ILE A 336 -21.31 -18.11 -13.29
N GLU A 337 -21.44 -19.15 -14.10
CA GLU A 337 -21.20 -19.06 -15.55
C GLU A 337 -22.20 -18.14 -16.26
N GLY A 338 -23.49 -18.21 -15.89
CA GLY A 338 -24.51 -17.28 -16.39
C GLY A 338 -24.20 -15.83 -16.06
N PHE A 339 -23.82 -15.54 -14.81
CA PHE A 339 -23.43 -14.20 -14.39
C PHE A 339 -22.18 -13.68 -15.12
N ARG A 340 -21.18 -14.54 -15.34
CA ARG A 340 -19.97 -14.20 -16.13
C ARG A 340 -20.33 -13.85 -17.57
N ALA A 341 -21.22 -14.62 -18.20
CA ALA A 341 -21.66 -14.38 -19.57
C ALA A 341 -22.43 -13.05 -19.69
N GLU A 342 -23.33 -12.75 -18.75
CA GLU A 342 -24.10 -11.51 -18.71
C GLU A 342 -23.20 -10.27 -18.57
N ARG A 343 -22.25 -10.32 -17.64
CA ARG A 343 -21.29 -9.23 -17.38
C ARG A 343 -20.09 -9.21 -18.34
N ARG A 344 -20.07 -10.09 -19.35
CA ARG A 344 -19.00 -10.23 -20.35
C ARG A 344 -17.61 -10.41 -19.72
N MET A 345 -17.54 -11.13 -18.60
CA MET A 345 -16.28 -11.46 -17.93
C MET A 345 -15.55 -12.55 -18.72
N HIS A 346 -14.34 -12.23 -19.17
CA HIS A 346 -13.53 -13.13 -20.01
C HIS A 346 -12.59 -14.05 -19.19
N LEU A 347 -12.48 -13.81 -17.87
CA LEU A 347 -11.68 -14.63 -16.95
C LEU A 347 -12.59 -15.52 -16.08
N PRO A 348 -12.10 -16.71 -15.67
CA PRO A 348 -12.86 -17.66 -14.86
C PRO A 348 -12.89 -17.25 -13.38
N TRP A 349 -13.50 -16.11 -13.05
CA TRP A 349 -13.61 -15.58 -11.68
C TRP A 349 -14.52 -16.42 -10.80
N SER A 350 -14.00 -16.95 -9.69
CA SER A 350 -14.74 -17.73 -8.71
C SER A 350 -14.95 -16.93 -7.42
N PRO A 351 -16.07 -17.13 -6.70
CA PRO A 351 -16.27 -16.56 -5.38
C PRO A 351 -15.17 -17.02 -4.42
N LEU A 352 -14.92 -16.19 -3.41
CA LEU A 352 -14.02 -16.53 -2.32
C LEU A 352 -14.62 -17.69 -1.50
N PRO A 353 -13.86 -18.76 -1.21
CA PRO A 353 -14.35 -19.83 -0.35
C PRO A 353 -14.72 -19.25 1.04
N GLY A 354 -15.93 -19.55 1.51
CA GLY A 354 -16.50 -18.98 2.72
C GLY A 354 -15.57 -19.14 3.92
N ARG A 355 -15.20 -18.02 4.55
CA ARG A 355 -14.33 -18.02 5.72
C ARG A 355 -15.13 -18.04 7.00
N SER A 356 -14.76 -18.95 7.90
CA SER A 356 -15.22 -18.91 9.29
C SER A 356 -14.82 -17.58 9.93
N MET A 357 -15.76 -16.91 10.60
CA MET A 357 -15.50 -15.70 11.40
C MET A 357 -14.34 -15.87 12.38
N GLY A 358 -14.13 -17.09 12.91
CA GLY A 358 -13.02 -17.37 13.82
C GLY A 358 -11.64 -17.18 13.17
N VAL A 359 -11.51 -17.49 11.87
CA VAL A 359 -10.27 -17.26 11.12
C VAL A 359 -10.01 -15.77 10.93
N VAL A 360 -11.07 -14.99 10.66
CA VAL A 360 -10.98 -13.52 10.54
C VAL A 360 -10.57 -12.89 11.87
N LEU A 361 -11.20 -13.28 12.98
CA LEU A 361 -10.87 -12.76 14.32
C LEU A 361 -9.42 -13.08 14.70
N ARG A 362 -8.95 -14.29 14.40
CA ARG A 362 -7.57 -14.70 14.61
C ARG A 362 -6.61 -13.83 13.81
N ASN A 363 -6.86 -13.65 12.51
CA ASN A 363 -5.98 -12.84 11.66
C ASN A 363 -5.93 -11.39 12.15
N ILE A 364 -7.08 -10.79 12.52
CA ILE A 364 -7.14 -9.45 13.12
C ILE A 364 -6.28 -9.38 14.39
N SER A 365 -6.39 -10.35 15.29
CA SER A 365 -5.62 -10.36 16.54
C SER A 365 -4.10 -10.43 16.29
N LEU A 366 -3.66 -11.16 15.27
CA LEU A 366 -2.25 -11.26 14.89
C LEU A 366 -1.72 -9.95 14.31
N GLU A 367 -2.49 -9.27 13.45
CA GLU A 367 -2.11 -7.96 12.90
C GLU A 367 -2.00 -6.89 14.00
N PHE A 368 -2.94 -6.86 14.95
CA PHE A 368 -2.85 -5.95 16.10
C PHE A 368 -1.63 -6.23 16.98
N LEU A 369 -1.32 -7.51 17.24
CA LEU A 369 -0.13 -7.90 17.98
C LEU A 369 1.16 -7.48 17.25
N ALA A 370 1.15 -7.52 15.92
CA ALA A 370 2.28 -7.08 15.10
C ALA A 370 2.52 -5.56 15.18
N CYS A 371 1.51 -4.74 15.51
CA CYS A 371 1.70 -3.29 15.64
C CYS A 371 2.44 -2.86 16.93
N PHE A 372 2.65 -3.76 17.91
CA PHE A 372 3.33 -3.40 19.16
C PHE A 372 4.87 -3.41 19.00
N PRO A 373 5.56 -2.30 19.30
CA PRO A 373 7.00 -2.13 19.02
C PRO A 373 7.90 -3.14 19.74
N THR A 374 7.47 -3.71 20.87
CA THR A 374 8.21 -4.72 21.64
C THR A 374 8.03 -6.15 21.12
N ILE A 375 6.94 -6.40 20.38
CA ILE A 375 6.56 -7.70 19.81
C ILE A 375 6.93 -7.78 18.32
N LEU A 376 7.21 -6.62 17.70
CA LEU A 376 7.58 -6.43 16.30
C LEU A 376 8.79 -7.29 15.87
N SER A 377 9.74 -7.56 16.76
CA SER A 377 10.96 -8.33 16.43
C SER A 377 10.77 -9.85 16.45
N SER A 378 9.71 -10.34 17.10
CA SER A 378 9.54 -11.77 17.39
C SER A 378 8.34 -12.42 16.70
N ILE A 379 7.30 -11.65 16.39
CA ILE A 379 6.04 -12.16 15.81
C ILE A 379 5.86 -11.74 14.35
N THR A 380 6.57 -10.71 13.86
CA THR A 380 6.37 -10.29 12.48
C THR A 380 6.80 -11.38 11.49
N PRO A 381 5.88 -11.95 10.68
CA PRO A 381 6.29 -12.31 9.34
C PRO A 381 6.84 -11.04 8.69
N ALA A 382 7.94 -11.16 7.96
CA ALA A 382 8.51 -10.04 7.22
C ALA A 382 7.38 -9.25 6.53
N PRO A 383 7.48 -7.90 6.41
CA PRO A 383 6.48 -7.14 5.67
C PRO A 383 6.27 -7.78 4.31
N ILE A 384 5.16 -7.50 3.64
CA ILE A 384 4.92 -7.89 2.24
C ILE A 384 6.04 -7.26 1.38
N ILE A 385 7.21 -7.88 1.39
CA ILE A 385 8.43 -7.48 0.72
C ILE A 385 8.38 -8.31 -0.55
N ARG A 386 8.04 -7.65 -1.65
CA ARG A 386 8.43 -8.16 -2.96
C ARG A 386 9.96 -8.26 -2.96
N SER A 387 10.49 -9.47 -2.90
CA SER A 387 11.92 -9.72 -3.06
C SER A 387 12.28 -9.41 -4.52
N THR A 388 13.16 -8.44 -4.73
CA THR A 388 13.73 -8.13 -6.06
C THR A 388 14.66 -9.23 -6.55
N THR A 389 15.11 -10.11 -5.65
CA THR A 389 15.87 -11.30 -5.99
C THR A 389 14.91 -12.42 -6.39
N SER A 390 15.11 -12.92 -7.62
CA SER A 390 14.90 -14.33 -7.90
C SER A 390 15.77 -15.10 -6.92
N ASP A 391 15.22 -15.44 -5.75
CA ASP A 391 15.78 -16.52 -4.97
C ASP A 391 15.55 -17.79 -5.80
N SER A 392 16.53 -18.01 -6.70
CA SER A 392 16.99 -19.31 -7.09
C SER A 392 16.85 -20.20 -5.86
N SER A 393 16.26 -21.37 -6.07
CA SER A 393 16.07 -22.39 -5.05
C SER A 393 17.41 -22.87 -4.50
N ALA A 394 18.12 -22.04 -3.76
CA ALA A 394 18.64 -22.47 -2.49
C ALA A 394 17.41 -22.60 -1.62
N MET A 395 17.09 -23.84 -1.29
CA MET A 395 16.63 -24.18 0.03
C MET A 395 17.59 -23.49 1.02
N ILE A 396 17.43 -22.18 1.25
CA ILE A 396 17.73 -21.61 2.54
C ILE A 396 16.66 -22.29 3.38
N VAL A 397 17.01 -23.47 3.90
CA VAL A 397 16.54 -23.87 5.20
C VAL A 397 16.95 -22.71 6.08
N ARG A 398 16.11 -21.65 6.14
CA ARG A 398 15.98 -20.89 7.35
C ARG A 398 15.44 -21.96 8.27
N LEU A 399 16.37 -22.63 8.94
CA LEU A 399 16.09 -23.52 10.05
C LEU A 399 14.99 -22.76 10.80
N PRO A 400 13.77 -23.30 10.90
CA PRO A 400 12.76 -22.62 11.70
C PRO A 400 13.48 -22.28 13.00
N PRO A 401 13.49 -21.00 13.45
CA PRO A 401 14.15 -20.67 14.70
C PRO A 401 13.70 -21.75 15.68
N PRO A 402 14.65 -22.47 16.31
CA PRO A 402 14.33 -23.68 17.06
C PRO A 402 13.17 -23.35 17.97
N ALA A 403 12.25 -24.27 18.24
CA ALA A 403 11.09 -23.98 19.09
C ALA A 403 11.50 -23.24 20.39
N ALA A 404 12.73 -23.47 20.86
CA ALA A 404 13.47 -22.71 21.86
C ALA A 404 13.63 -21.20 21.59
N ALA A 405 14.03 -20.74 20.40
CA ALA A 405 14.16 -19.32 20.07
C ALA A 405 12.79 -18.61 20.00
N ARG A 406 11.74 -19.32 19.55
CA ARG A 406 10.36 -18.82 19.63
C ARG A 406 9.90 -18.74 21.09
N SER A 407 10.12 -19.76 21.90
CA SER A 407 9.75 -19.75 23.33
C SER A 407 10.54 -18.71 24.12
N ILE A 408 11.83 -18.51 23.86
CA ILE A 408 12.67 -17.48 24.49
C ILE A 408 12.12 -16.09 24.16
N ASN A 409 11.75 -15.81 22.91
CA ASN A 409 11.19 -14.52 22.55
C ASN A 409 9.81 -14.27 23.20
N TYR A 410 8.96 -15.29 23.31
CA TYR A 410 7.70 -15.17 24.07
C TYR A 410 7.95 -14.92 25.56
N LEU A 411 8.96 -15.58 26.15
CA LEU A 411 9.32 -15.45 27.56
C LEU A 411 9.91 -14.07 27.86
N VAL A 412 10.75 -13.54 26.95
CA VAL A 412 11.28 -12.18 27.00
C VAL A 412 10.16 -11.15 26.83
N ALA A 413 9.24 -11.33 25.87
CA ALA A 413 8.12 -10.43 25.68
C ALA A 413 7.16 -10.42 26.88
N SER A 414 6.86 -11.60 27.45
CA SER A 414 6.08 -11.68 28.69
C SER A 414 6.80 -11.07 29.87
N GLY A 415 8.12 -11.24 29.97
CA GLY A 415 8.95 -10.68 31.03
C GLY A 415 9.01 -9.15 30.98
N VAL A 416 9.11 -8.57 29.78
CA VAL A 416 9.05 -7.11 29.60
C VAL A 416 7.67 -6.56 29.95
N GLY A 417 6.59 -7.26 29.57
CA GLY A 417 5.22 -6.87 29.90
C GLY A 417 4.95 -6.88 31.41
N THR A 418 5.39 -7.92 32.12
CA THR A 418 5.23 -8.00 33.58
C THR A 418 6.11 -6.98 34.31
N MET A 419 7.31 -6.69 33.80
CA MET A 419 8.21 -5.67 34.37
C MET A 419 7.63 -4.26 34.21
N LEU A 420 6.96 -3.96 33.09
CA LEU A 420 6.25 -2.69 32.87
C LEU A 420 5.04 -2.54 33.80
N LEU A 421 4.25 -3.60 34.00
CA LEU A 421 3.11 -3.58 34.93
C LEU A 421 3.57 -3.41 36.39
N MET A 422 4.62 -4.13 36.80
CA MET A 422 5.21 -3.99 38.13
C MET A 422 5.86 -2.62 38.33
N GLY A 423 6.62 -2.13 37.35
CA GLY A 423 7.22 -0.80 37.38
C GLY A 423 6.17 0.30 37.44
N GLY A 424 5.11 0.18 36.65
CA GLY A 424 3.95 1.08 36.68
C GLY A 424 3.24 1.06 38.03
N ALA A 425 3.01 -0.12 38.61
CA ALA A 425 2.39 -0.27 39.94
C ALA A 425 3.26 0.30 41.06
N VAL A 426 4.59 0.16 40.99
CA VAL A 426 5.53 0.74 41.95
C VAL A 426 5.57 2.26 41.83
N ILE A 427 5.68 2.81 40.63
CA ILE A 427 5.68 4.26 40.40
C ILE A 427 4.35 4.88 40.83
N TYR A 428 3.23 4.23 40.51
CA TYR A 428 1.90 4.64 40.95
C TYR A 428 1.81 4.55 42.48
N GLY A 429 2.23 3.44 43.09
CA GLY A 429 2.26 3.27 44.54
C GLY A 429 3.09 4.33 45.25
N MET A 430 4.29 4.66 44.75
CA MET A 430 5.15 5.69 45.32
C MET A 430 4.52 7.08 45.22
N LYS A 431 3.90 7.42 44.08
CA LYS A 431 3.27 8.73 43.86
C LYS A 431 2.04 8.97 44.75
N TYR A 432 1.32 7.90 45.14
CA TYR A 432 0.15 8.01 46.01
C TYR A 432 0.45 7.76 47.49
N ARG A 433 1.61 7.18 47.84
CA ARG A 433 2.03 6.94 49.23
C ARG A 433 2.46 8.21 49.97
N ASP A 434 2.90 9.25 49.26
CA ASP A 434 3.31 10.53 49.86
C ASP A 434 2.15 11.51 50.14
N ARG A 435 0.90 11.16 49.79
CA ARG A 435 -0.29 11.91 50.23
C ARG A 435 -0.81 11.35 51.55
N GLY A 436 0.00 11.44 52.60
CA GLY A 436 -0.49 11.36 53.98
C GLY A 436 -1.39 12.56 54.31
N PRO A 437 -2.31 12.46 55.28
CA PRO A 437 -3.24 13.53 55.62
C PRO A 437 -2.46 14.68 56.26
N ARG A 438 -2.01 15.64 55.44
CA ARG A 438 -1.54 16.94 55.92
C ARG A 438 -2.77 17.79 56.18
N ASP A 439 -2.91 18.24 57.42
CA ASP A 439 -3.98 19.09 57.95
C ASP A 439 -4.56 20.08 56.91
N LEU A 440 -5.73 19.72 56.38
CA LEU A 440 -6.58 20.66 55.66
C LEU A 440 -7.32 21.51 56.70
N ILE A 441 -6.62 22.50 57.25
CA ILE A 441 -7.25 23.54 58.08
C ILE A 441 -8.03 24.46 57.12
N PHE A 442 -9.33 24.22 56.97
CA PHE A 442 -10.22 25.14 56.27
C PHE A 442 -10.41 26.42 57.11
N PHE A 443 -9.69 27.49 56.77
CA PHE A 443 -10.04 28.83 57.24
C PHE A 443 -11.31 29.30 56.51
N ALA A 444 -12.45 29.29 57.19
CA ALA A 444 -13.66 29.95 56.70
C ALA A 444 -13.51 31.47 56.82
N GLN A 445 -13.00 32.14 55.78
CA GLN A 445 -13.17 33.58 55.63
C GLN A 445 -14.65 33.88 55.35
N ARG A 446 -15.39 34.31 56.39
CA ARG A 446 -16.73 34.90 56.21
C ARG A 446 -16.59 36.19 55.40
N PRO A 447 -17.34 36.37 54.28
CA PRO A 447 -17.23 37.58 53.48
C PRO A 447 -17.91 38.75 54.19
N SER A 448 -17.12 39.74 54.58
CA SER A 448 -17.58 41.03 55.07
C SER A 448 -18.02 41.92 53.90
N GLY A 449 -19.34 42.09 53.74
CA GLY A 449 -20.00 43.31 53.29
C GLY A 449 -19.78 43.78 51.84
N PHE A 450 -20.87 44.27 51.22
CA PHE A 450 -21.00 44.86 49.88
C PHE A 450 -20.09 46.08 49.56
N ALA A 451 -19.05 46.36 50.35
CA ALA A 451 -18.12 47.47 50.16
C ALA A 451 -17.17 47.30 48.96
N ARG A 452 -17.22 46.16 48.26
CA ARG A 452 -16.31 45.84 47.14
C ARG A 452 -16.88 46.17 45.74
N PHE A 453 -18.09 46.73 45.66
CA PHE A 453 -18.80 47.03 44.40
C PHE A 453 -18.89 48.53 44.07
N GLY A 454 -17.93 49.33 44.53
CA GLY A 454 -17.78 50.74 44.13
C GLY A 454 -19.05 51.59 44.30
N GLU A 455 -19.12 52.71 43.58
CA GLU A 455 -20.23 53.68 43.68
C GLU A 455 -21.60 53.08 43.29
N ALA A 456 -21.62 52.08 42.40
CA ALA A 456 -22.84 51.37 42.02
C ALA A 456 -23.41 50.52 43.19
N GLY A 457 -22.54 49.96 44.04
CA GLY A 457 -22.94 49.27 45.27
C GLY A 457 -23.49 50.21 46.34
N ALA A 458 -23.01 51.47 46.38
CA ALA A 458 -23.51 52.49 47.30
C ALA A 458 -24.94 52.97 46.93
N MET A 459 -25.26 53.09 45.63
CA MET A 459 -26.62 53.41 45.17
C MET A 459 -27.63 52.30 45.51
N LEU A 460 -27.26 51.02 45.36
CA LEU A 460 -28.13 49.89 45.72
C LEU A 460 -28.33 49.77 47.24
N ALA A 461 -27.31 50.09 48.04
CA ALA A 461 -27.42 50.15 49.50
C ALA A 461 -28.22 51.37 50.02
N ALA A 462 -28.37 52.43 49.21
CA ALA A 462 -29.25 53.56 49.49
C ALA A 462 -30.71 53.26 49.10
N LEU A 463 -30.93 52.59 47.96
CA LEU A 463 -32.26 52.13 47.53
C LEU A 463 -32.86 51.08 48.47
N GLY A 464 -32.04 50.16 48.99
CA GLY A 464 -32.45 49.16 49.98
C GLY A 464 -32.81 49.75 51.35
N ARG A 465 -32.39 50.98 51.66
CA ARG A 465 -32.75 51.70 52.90
C ARG A 465 -34.01 52.56 52.79
N GLN A 466 -34.49 52.84 51.58
CA GLN A 466 -35.76 53.54 51.35
C GLN A 466 -36.96 52.59 51.19
N MET A 467 -36.73 51.28 51.03
CA MET A 467 -37.79 50.28 50.92
C MET A 467 -37.87 49.36 52.16
N GLY A 468 -38.21 49.97 53.30
CA GLY A 468 -38.67 49.31 54.52
C GLY A 468 -38.52 50.26 55.73
N PRO A 469 -39.56 50.51 56.54
CA PRO A 469 -40.35 49.46 57.19
C PRO A 469 -41.86 49.71 57.27
N ASP A 470 -42.67 48.66 57.09
CA ASP A 470 -43.90 48.48 57.86
C ASP A 470 -44.39 47.03 57.69
N LEU A 471 -44.10 46.20 58.69
CA LEU A 471 -45.04 45.22 59.26
C LEU A 471 -44.35 44.57 60.45
N ARG A 472 -44.62 45.16 61.62
CA ARG A 472 -44.48 44.57 62.93
C ARG A 472 -45.44 43.39 63.07
N VAL A 473 -45.00 42.32 63.72
CA VAL A 473 -45.40 42.04 65.11
C VAL A 473 -44.12 41.82 65.91
#